data_AF-A0A660MCD2-F1
#
_entry.id   AF-A0A660MCD2-F1
#
_cell.length_a   1.000
_cell.length_b   1.000
_cell.length_c   1.000
_cell.angle_alpha   90.00
_cell.angle_beta   90.00
_cell.angle_gamma   90.00
#
_symmetry.space_group_name_H-M   'P 1'
#
loop_
_entity.id
_entity.type
_entity.pdbx_description
1 polymer ?
#
loop_
_entity_poly.entity_id
_entity_poly.type
_entity_poly.pdbx_seq_one_letter_code
_entity_poly.pdbx_strand_id
1 'polypeptide(L)'
;DIKNQYQKNARDGFHQMKTVLADTVAYIQEIGRRGTDVIGIPTGFKDLDKMTAGLQAGDLIIIAGRPSMGKTTFAMNIAEAVAIGAKLPVAIFSLEMPARALVLRMMSSLGSIDQSELRKGEIKGENERRKLTIAVSQLQTAPIYIDDGSNLTATDLRARVRRLKSDVGELGLVLVDYLQLMQLPDSKNDNRAALVGEISRALKLLAKEMEVPVIALSQLSRQVENRPNKRPIMSDIRESGA
;
A
#
# COMPACT_ATOMS: atom_id res chain seq x y z
N ASP A 1 3.36 -7.91 24.98
CA ASP A 1 4.10 -6.65 25.16
C ASP A 1 5.62 -6.77 24.99
N ILE A 2 6.09 -7.13 23.79
CA ILE A 2 7.53 -7.07 23.41
C ILE A 2 7.80 -5.92 22.41
N LYS A 3 6.74 -5.40 21.78
CA LYS A 3 6.80 -4.22 20.87
C LYS A 3 7.34 -2.95 21.54
N ASN A 4 7.33 -2.88 22.87
CA ASN A 4 7.80 -1.72 23.64
C ASN A 4 9.32 -1.69 23.95
N GLN A 5 10.10 -2.73 23.60
CA GLN A 5 11.56 -2.68 23.80
C GLN A 5 12.33 -1.96 22.68
N TYR A 6 11.65 -1.58 21.59
CA TYR A 6 12.24 -0.77 20.52
C TYR A 6 12.33 0.74 20.84
N GLN A 7 11.83 1.20 21.99
CA GLN A 7 11.92 2.61 22.35
C GLN A 7 13.15 2.92 23.21
N LYS A 8 13.94 3.87 22.67
CA LYS A 8 15.13 4.53 23.23
C LYS A 8 16.45 3.79 22.98
N ASN A 9 16.93 3.84 21.74
CA ASN A 9 18.18 4.54 21.44
C ASN A 9 18.18 4.96 19.96
N ALA A 10 18.47 6.24 19.71
CA ALA A 10 18.49 6.90 18.40
C ALA A 10 19.25 6.08 17.33
N ARG A 11 18.70 5.83 16.13
CA ARG A 11 18.71 6.72 14.95
C ARG A 11 20.13 7.27 14.66
N ASP A 12 20.79 6.62 13.71
CA ASP A 12 22.16 6.78 13.16
C ASP A 12 23.34 6.24 13.99
N GLY A 13 23.98 5.18 13.48
CA GLY A 13 25.21 4.59 14.01
C GLY A 13 25.49 3.16 13.56
N PHE A 14 26.68 2.65 13.87
CA PHE A 14 27.00 1.23 13.68
C PHE A 14 26.32 0.38 14.77
N HIS A 15 25.64 -0.69 14.36
CA HIS A 15 25.11 -1.70 15.29
C HIS A 15 26.14 -2.81 15.50
N GLN A 16 26.33 -3.25 16.76
CA GLN A 16 27.19 -4.41 17.03
C GLN A 16 26.52 -5.69 16.53
N MET A 17 27.25 -6.48 15.74
CA MET A 17 26.77 -7.76 15.19
C MET A 17 26.17 -8.69 16.26
N LYS A 18 26.78 -8.73 17.45
CA LYS A 18 26.29 -9.55 18.58
C LYS A 18 24.85 -9.23 18.96
N THR A 19 24.48 -7.95 19.01
CA THR A 19 23.12 -7.51 19.35
C THR A 19 22.15 -7.88 18.24
N VAL A 20 22.49 -7.53 16.99
CA VAL A 20 21.66 -7.85 15.80
C VAL A 20 21.42 -9.36 15.67
N LEU A 21 22.46 -10.17 15.94
CA LEU A 21 22.36 -11.62 15.84
C LEU A 21 21.43 -12.20 16.90
N ALA A 22 21.53 -11.74 18.15
CA ALA A 22 20.65 -12.18 19.22
C ALA A 22 19.18 -11.88 18.90
N ASP A 23 18.89 -10.66 18.41
CA ASP A 23 17.55 -10.24 18.03
C ASP A 23 17.02 -11.04 16.84
N THR A 24 17.88 -11.28 15.83
CA THR A 24 17.52 -12.06 14.63
C THR A 24 17.19 -13.51 14.99
N VAL A 25 17.97 -14.13 15.89
CA VAL A 25 17.70 -15.51 16.34
C VAL A 25 16.40 -15.58 17.13
N ALA A 26 16.13 -14.63 18.02
CA ALA A 26 14.87 -14.57 18.76
C ALA A 26 13.67 -14.42 17.81
N TYR A 27 13.80 -13.58 16.77
CA TYR A 27 12.80 -13.39 15.74
C TYR A 27 12.51 -14.69 14.95
N ILE A 28 13.55 -15.41 14.51
CA ILE A 28 13.40 -16.69 13.80
C ILE A 28 12.69 -17.73 14.67
N GLN A 29 13.03 -17.82 15.96
CA GLN A 29 12.41 -18.76 16.89
C GLN A 29 10.92 -18.45 17.11
N GLU A 30 10.57 -17.17 17.23
CA GLU A 30 9.19 -16.71 17.35
C GLU A 30 8.36 -17.08 16.10
N ILE A 31 8.93 -16.89 14.91
CA ILE A 31 8.30 -17.32 13.65
C ILE A 31 8.08 -18.83 13.64
N GLY A 32 9.12 -19.61 13.97
CA GLY A 32 9.03 -21.07 13.99
C GLY A 32 7.96 -21.61 14.96
N ARG A 33 7.66 -20.88 16.04
CA ARG A 33 6.59 -21.23 17.00
C ARG A 33 5.19 -20.94 16.51
N ARG A 34 5.00 -19.92 15.67
CA ARG A 34 3.66 -19.53 15.17
C ARG A 34 3.08 -20.54 14.19
N GLY A 35 3.93 -21.32 13.50
CA GLY A 35 3.49 -22.35 12.57
C GLY A 35 2.69 -21.83 11.37
N THR A 36 2.80 -20.52 11.07
CA THR A 36 2.14 -19.88 9.94
C THR A 36 3.16 -19.50 8.88
N ASP A 37 2.83 -19.76 7.60
CA ASP A 37 3.67 -19.37 6.46
C ASP A 37 3.73 -17.83 6.26
N VAL A 38 2.83 -17.08 6.90
CA VAL A 38 2.75 -15.62 6.83
C VAL A 38 3.39 -15.03 8.09
N ILE A 39 4.50 -14.32 7.89
CA ILE A 39 5.28 -13.66 8.95
C ILE A 39 4.83 -12.21 9.11
N GLY A 40 4.67 -11.51 7.97
CA GLY A 40 4.23 -10.13 7.89
C GLY A 40 2.70 -10.01 7.84
N ILE A 41 2.23 -8.87 7.33
CA ILE A 41 0.80 -8.60 7.20
C ILE A 41 0.28 -9.33 5.94
N PRO A 42 -0.78 -10.16 6.05
CA PRO A 42 -1.30 -10.90 4.91
C PRO A 42 -1.87 -9.97 3.84
N THR A 43 -1.58 -10.27 2.57
CA THR A 43 -2.12 -9.53 1.42
C THR A 43 -3.55 -9.92 1.09
N GLY A 44 -4.02 -11.06 1.61
CA GLY A 44 -5.31 -11.66 1.24
C GLY A 44 -5.21 -12.63 0.06
N PHE A 45 -4.04 -12.71 -0.60
CA PHE A 45 -3.76 -13.65 -1.69
C PHE A 45 -2.81 -14.74 -1.19
N LYS A 46 -3.33 -15.94 -0.91
CA LYS A 46 -2.58 -17.04 -0.31
C LYS A 46 -1.28 -17.37 -1.05
N ASP A 47 -1.32 -17.43 -2.37
CA ASP A 47 -0.14 -17.76 -3.17
C ASP A 47 0.91 -16.64 -3.12
N LEU A 48 0.47 -15.38 -3.07
CA LEU A 48 1.37 -14.25 -2.91
C LEU A 48 1.99 -14.24 -1.52
N ASP A 49 1.18 -14.45 -0.47
CA ASP A 49 1.63 -14.50 0.91
C ASP A 49 2.62 -15.65 1.14
N LYS A 50 2.43 -16.79 0.46
CA LYS A 50 3.40 -17.89 0.48
C LYS A 50 4.73 -17.51 -0.17
N MET A 51 4.71 -16.69 -1.22
CA MET A 51 5.93 -16.25 -1.92
C MET A 51 6.65 -15.12 -1.18
N THR A 52 5.92 -14.25 -0.47
CA THR A 52 6.47 -13.04 0.17
C THR A 52 6.58 -13.14 1.69
N ALA A 53 6.00 -14.18 2.29
CA ALA A 53 5.74 -14.29 3.72
C ALA A 53 4.91 -13.12 4.28
N GLY A 54 4.08 -12.49 3.44
CA GLY A 54 3.29 -11.30 3.77
C GLY A 54 4.07 -9.98 3.65
N LEU A 55 3.38 -8.87 3.85
CA LEU A 55 3.93 -7.52 3.78
C LEU A 55 4.78 -7.21 5.03
N GLN A 56 6.05 -6.89 4.83
CA GLN A 56 6.98 -6.62 5.93
C GLN A 56 7.02 -5.13 6.29
N ALA A 57 7.13 -4.86 7.59
CA ALA A 57 7.36 -3.50 8.08
C ALA A 57 8.66 -2.92 7.50
N GLY A 58 8.63 -1.66 7.07
CA GLY A 58 9.81 -1.02 6.49
C GLY A 58 9.99 -1.23 5.00
N ASP A 59 9.17 -2.07 4.35
CA ASP A 59 9.29 -2.36 2.93
C ASP A 59 8.52 -1.40 2.02
N LEU A 60 9.12 -1.14 0.86
CA LEU A 60 8.49 -0.44 -0.25
C LEU A 60 8.17 -1.48 -1.32
N ILE A 61 6.89 -1.66 -1.60
CA ILE A 61 6.36 -2.59 -2.59
C ILE A 61 5.86 -1.77 -3.77
N ILE A 62 6.34 -2.08 -4.97
CA ILE A 62 5.91 -1.41 -6.20
C ILE A 62 4.96 -2.32 -6.97
N ILE A 63 3.75 -1.83 -7.24
CA ILE A 63 2.79 -2.50 -8.12
C ILE A 63 2.74 -1.72 -9.43
N ALA A 64 3.33 -2.29 -10.48
CA ALA A 64 3.46 -1.64 -11.76
C ALA A 64 2.67 -2.34 -12.88
N GLY A 65 2.19 -1.56 -13.84
CA GLY A 65 1.34 -2.05 -14.93
C GLY A 65 0.83 -0.92 -15.83
N ARG A 66 0.28 -1.26 -16.97
CA ARG A 66 -0.34 -0.29 -17.90
C ARG A 66 -1.72 0.16 -17.40
N PRO A 67 -2.27 1.27 -17.93
CA PRO A 67 -3.67 1.63 -17.69
C PRO A 67 -4.59 0.43 -17.92
N SER A 68 -5.65 0.34 -17.11
CA SER A 68 -6.65 -0.72 -17.20
C SER A 68 -6.19 -2.16 -16.89
N MET A 69 -4.93 -2.39 -16.48
CA MET A 69 -4.46 -3.72 -16.02
C MET A 69 -4.88 -4.08 -14.58
N GLY A 70 -5.74 -3.28 -13.94
CA GLY A 70 -6.28 -3.60 -12.61
C GLY A 70 -5.37 -3.28 -11.41
N LYS A 71 -4.31 -2.47 -11.58
CA LYS A 71 -3.38 -2.10 -10.48
C LYS A 71 -4.09 -1.57 -9.23
N THR A 72 -4.93 -0.55 -9.42
CA THR A 72 -5.68 0.07 -8.31
C THR A 72 -6.61 -0.94 -7.66
N THR A 73 -7.36 -1.73 -8.42
CA THR A 73 -8.22 -2.78 -7.88
C THR A 73 -7.43 -3.80 -7.06
N PHE A 74 -6.29 -4.26 -7.57
CA PHE A 74 -5.43 -5.22 -6.88
C PHE A 74 -4.90 -4.64 -5.56
N ALA A 75 -4.40 -3.41 -5.57
CA ALA A 75 -3.90 -2.76 -4.36
C ALA A 75 -5.00 -2.44 -3.33
N MET A 76 -6.19 -2.10 -3.80
CA MET A 76 -7.37 -1.88 -2.95
C MET A 76 -7.84 -3.17 -2.29
N ASN A 77 -7.81 -4.30 -2.99
CA ASN A 77 -8.10 -5.60 -2.39
C ASN A 77 -7.11 -5.97 -1.27
N ILE A 78 -5.82 -5.63 -1.45
CA ILE A 78 -4.82 -5.77 -0.38
C ILE A 78 -5.17 -4.86 0.79
N ALA A 79 -5.49 -3.58 0.54
CA ALA A 79 -5.90 -2.64 1.57
C ALA A 79 -7.15 -3.11 2.34
N GLU A 80 -8.14 -3.69 1.66
CA GLU A 80 -9.32 -4.31 2.26
C GLU A 80 -8.93 -5.51 3.14
N ALA A 81 -8.05 -6.40 2.66
CA ALA A 81 -7.57 -7.54 3.45
C ALA A 81 -6.85 -7.10 4.73
N VAL A 82 -6.04 -6.04 4.68
CA VAL A 82 -5.36 -5.48 5.85
C VAL A 82 -6.35 -4.80 6.80
N ALA A 83 -7.24 -3.95 6.28
CA ALA A 83 -8.15 -3.17 7.11
C ALA A 83 -9.28 -4.00 7.72
N ILE A 84 -9.87 -4.91 6.95
CA ILE A 84 -11.05 -5.68 7.37
C ILE A 84 -10.61 -7.04 7.93
N GLY A 85 -9.70 -7.73 7.24
CA GLY A 85 -9.22 -9.04 7.63
C GLY A 85 -8.30 -8.97 8.85
N ALA A 86 -7.21 -8.19 8.76
CA ALA A 86 -6.25 -8.05 9.86
C ALA A 86 -6.64 -6.98 10.90
N LYS A 87 -7.67 -6.17 10.63
CA LYS A 87 -8.15 -5.07 11.50
C LYS A 87 -7.07 -4.04 11.82
N LEU A 88 -6.16 -3.81 10.87
CA LEU A 88 -5.07 -2.84 11.03
C LEU A 88 -5.38 -1.55 10.25
N PRO A 89 -5.10 -0.37 10.82
CA PRO A 89 -5.30 0.90 10.12
C PRO A 89 -4.56 1.00 8.78
N VAL A 90 -5.25 1.48 7.74
CA VAL A 90 -4.70 1.66 6.39
C VAL A 90 -4.84 3.10 5.94
N ALA A 91 -3.73 3.71 5.52
CA ALA A 91 -3.71 5.04 4.90
C ALA A 91 -3.67 4.91 3.38
N ILE A 92 -4.56 5.59 2.67
CA ILE A 92 -4.64 5.58 1.20
C ILE A 92 -4.51 7.01 0.69
N PHE A 93 -3.45 7.27 -0.07
CA PHE A 93 -3.24 8.52 -0.80
C PHE A 93 -3.64 8.31 -2.25
N SER A 94 -4.78 8.86 -2.67
CA SER A 94 -5.30 8.75 -4.02
C SER A 94 -5.12 10.05 -4.79
N LEU A 95 -4.12 10.07 -5.65
CA LEU A 95 -3.74 11.24 -6.45
C LEU A 95 -4.45 11.25 -7.81
N GLU A 96 -4.89 10.09 -8.29
CA GLU A 96 -5.61 9.97 -9.57
C GLU A 96 -7.14 10.04 -9.40
N MET A 97 -7.66 9.53 -8.28
CA MET A 97 -9.08 9.25 -8.13
C MET A 97 -9.67 9.91 -6.88
N PRO A 98 -10.91 10.42 -6.95
CA PRO A 98 -11.58 10.92 -5.76
C PRO A 98 -11.91 9.77 -4.80
N ALA A 99 -11.91 10.05 -3.49
CA ALA A 99 -12.17 9.06 -2.44
C ALA A 99 -13.48 8.30 -2.67
N ARG A 100 -14.53 9.00 -3.13
CA ARG A 100 -15.83 8.38 -3.45
C ARG A 100 -15.72 7.26 -4.48
N ALA A 101 -14.85 7.41 -5.49
CA ALA A 101 -14.68 6.38 -6.52
C ALA A 101 -13.93 5.16 -5.99
N LEU A 102 -13.04 5.33 -5.02
CA LEU A 102 -12.40 4.22 -4.31
C LEU A 102 -13.41 3.49 -3.41
N VAL A 103 -14.22 4.21 -2.63
CA VAL A 103 -15.25 3.60 -1.77
C VAL A 103 -16.28 2.81 -2.58
N LEU A 104 -16.69 3.30 -3.76
CA LEU A 104 -17.57 2.56 -4.67
C LEU A 104 -16.96 1.22 -5.11
N ARG A 105 -15.64 1.16 -5.33
CA ARG A 105 -14.95 -0.10 -5.64
C ARG A 105 -14.93 -1.04 -4.44
N MET A 106 -14.66 -0.53 -3.25
CA MET A 106 -14.66 -1.35 -2.03
C MET A 106 -16.06 -1.94 -1.77
N MET A 107 -17.13 -1.15 -1.95
CA MET A 107 -18.50 -1.65 -1.85
C MET A 107 -18.81 -2.72 -2.90
N SER A 108 -18.34 -2.53 -4.13
CA SER A 108 -18.49 -3.51 -5.22
C SER A 108 -17.76 -4.83 -4.89
N SER A 109 -16.52 -4.74 -4.39
CA SER A 109 -15.69 -5.87 -3.96
C SER A 109 -16.37 -6.67 -2.85
N LEU A 110 -16.67 -6.02 -1.72
CA LEU A 110 -17.24 -6.67 -0.54
C LEU A 110 -18.67 -7.19 -0.77
N GLY A 111 -19.49 -6.41 -1.48
CA GLY A 111 -20.88 -6.76 -1.75
C GLY A 111 -21.04 -7.75 -2.90
N SER A 112 -20.01 -7.97 -3.73
CA SER A 112 -20.13 -8.65 -5.02
C SER A 112 -21.30 -8.08 -5.85
N ILE A 113 -21.28 -6.74 -6.00
CA ILE A 113 -22.29 -5.96 -6.75
C ILE A 113 -21.60 -5.32 -7.95
N ASP A 114 -22.30 -5.26 -9.09
CA ASP A 114 -21.79 -4.61 -10.28
C ASP A 114 -21.48 -3.12 -10.02
N GLN A 115 -20.25 -2.71 -10.34
CA GLN A 115 -19.79 -1.34 -10.07
C GLN A 115 -20.55 -0.30 -10.91
N SER A 116 -21.02 -0.65 -12.11
CA SER A 116 -21.81 0.25 -12.95
C SER A 116 -23.21 0.47 -12.39
N GLU A 117 -23.83 -0.56 -11.80
CA GLU A 117 -25.09 -0.40 -11.07
C GLU A 117 -24.94 0.52 -9.87
N LEU A 118 -23.88 0.32 -9.06
CA LEU A 118 -23.57 1.21 -7.92
C LEU A 118 -23.33 2.65 -8.36
N ARG A 119 -22.59 2.85 -9.46
CA ARG A 119 -22.28 4.19 -9.99
C ARG A 119 -23.54 4.93 -10.47
N LYS A 120 -24.49 4.20 -11.07
CA LYS A 120 -25.76 4.76 -11.56
C LYS A 120 -26.83 4.86 -10.47
N GLY A 121 -26.63 4.22 -9.32
CA GLY A 121 -27.66 4.10 -8.29
C GLY A 121 -28.78 3.13 -8.68
N GLU A 122 -28.55 2.25 -9.65
CA GLU A 122 -29.55 1.33 -10.21
C GLU A 122 -29.55 -0.03 -9.48
N ILE A 123 -29.53 -0.01 -8.14
CA ILE A 123 -29.50 -1.24 -7.35
C ILE A 123 -30.90 -1.88 -7.36
N LYS A 124 -31.06 -2.90 -8.19
CA LYS A 124 -32.31 -3.62 -8.39
C LYS A 124 -32.32 -4.87 -7.53
N GLY A 125 -33.45 -5.14 -6.88
CA GLY A 125 -33.63 -6.34 -6.08
C GLY A 125 -33.30 -6.16 -4.60
N GLU A 126 -33.95 -6.98 -3.78
CA GLU A 126 -33.78 -6.97 -2.33
C GLU A 126 -32.45 -7.58 -1.91
N ASN A 127 -31.95 -8.55 -2.69
CA ASN A 127 -30.68 -9.22 -2.42
C ASN A 127 -29.48 -8.28 -2.58
N GLU A 128 -29.46 -7.49 -3.65
CA GLU A 128 -28.41 -6.52 -3.96
C GLU A 128 -28.39 -5.40 -2.91
N ARG A 129 -29.57 -4.95 -2.46
CA ARG A 129 -29.69 -4.02 -1.32
C ARG A 129 -29.13 -4.61 -0.04
N ARG A 130 -29.46 -5.87 0.26
CA ARG A 130 -28.91 -6.57 1.43
C ARG A 130 -27.38 -6.68 1.38
N LYS A 131 -26.83 -7.07 0.23
CA LYS A 131 -25.38 -7.11 -0.01
C LYS A 131 -24.73 -5.75 0.21
N LEU A 132 -25.35 -4.68 -0.30
CA LEU A 132 -24.86 -3.32 -0.11
C LEU A 132 -24.86 -2.95 1.39
N THR A 133 -25.94 -3.21 2.10
CA THR A 133 -26.04 -2.95 3.54
C THR A 133 -24.92 -3.64 4.33
N ILE A 134 -24.62 -4.90 4.00
CA ILE A 134 -23.52 -5.66 4.62
C ILE A 134 -22.16 -5.01 4.31
N ALA A 135 -21.91 -4.68 3.04
CA ALA A 135 -20.66 -4.03 2.63
C ALA A 135 -20.46 -2.67 3.31
N VAL A 136 -21.52 -1.86 3.41
CA VAL A 136 -21.50 -0.57 4.13
C VAL A 136 -21.19 -0.78 5.60
N SER A 137 -21.83 -1.74 6.26
CA SER A 137 -21.59 -2.04 7.68
C SER A 137 -20.14 -2.47 7.94
N GLN A 138 -19.56 -3.29 7.06
CA GLN A 138 -18.15 -3.66 7.15
C GLN A 138 -17.23 -2.45 6.99
N LEU A 139 -17.45 -1.62 5.97
CA LEU A 139 -16.63 -0.44 5.71
C LEU A 139 -16.74 0.63 6.80
N GLN A 140 -17.90 0.79 7.43
CA GLN A 140 -18.10 1.73 8.54
C GLN A 140 -17.20 1.43 9.75
N THR A 141 -16.84 0.15 9.95
CA THR A 141 -15.98 -0.27 11.06
C THR A 141 -14.53 -0.49 10.65
N ALA A 142 -14.23 -0.40 9.35
CA ALA A 142 -12.89 -0.60 8.82
C ALA A 142 -12.01 0.64 9.10
N PRO A 143 -10.79 0.48 9.65
CA PRO A 143 -9.89 1.59 9.95
C PRO A 143 -9.16 2.08 8.68
N ILE A 144 -9.91 2.60 7.71
CA ILE A 144 -9.40 3.07 6.41
C ILE A 144 -9.46 4.60 6.38
N TYR A 145 -8.34 5.23 6.03
CA TYR A 145 -8.18 6.68 5.96
C TYR A 145 -7.77 7.06 4.54
N ILE A 146 -8.62 7.82 3.85
CA ILE A 146 -8.38 8.21 2.45
C ILE A 146 -8.07 9.71 2.38
N ASP A 147 -7.01 10.02 1.65
CA ASP A 147 -6.59 11.36 1.30
C ASP A 147 -6.58 11.48 -0.23
N ASP A 148 -7.55 12.22 -0.79
CA ASP A 148 -7.68 12.47 -2.22
C ASP A 148 -7.26 13.90 -2.63
N GLY A 149 -6.42 14.53 -1.80
CA GLY A 149 -5.86 15.85 -2.09
C GLY A 149 -4.94 15.81 -3.32
N SER A 150 -5.03 16.87 -4.15
CA SER A 150 -4.10 17.08 -5.25
C SER A 150 -2.75 17.61 -4.77
N ASN A 151 -1.70 17.44 -5.60
CA ASN A 151 -0.37 18.03 -5.39
C ASN A 151 0.36 17.55 -4.12
N LEU A 152 0.36 16.24 -3.88
CA LEU A 152 1.04 15.66 -2.71
C LEU A 152 2.56 15.58 -2.92
N THR A 153 3.34 16.22 -2.05
CA THR A 153 4.79 16.03 -1.98
C THR A 153 5.16 14.87 -1.05
N ALA A 154 6.39 14.34 -1.18
CA ALA A 154 6.88 13.31 -0.25
C ALA A 154 6.95 13.80 1.20
N THR A 155 7.24 15.09 1.41
CA THR A 155 7.26 15.74 2.73
C THR A 155 5.86 15.81 3.33
N ASP A 156 4.86 16.20 2.54
CA ASP A 156 3.46 16.26 2.98
C ASP A 156 2.95 14.86 3.35
N LEU A 157 3.20 13.88 2.48
CA LEU A 157 2.83 12.49 2.72
C LEU A 157 3.43 12.00 4.04
N ARG A 158 4.73 12.24 4.26
CA ARG A 158 5.41 11.87 5.50
C ARG A 158 4.78 12.53 6.74
N ALA A 159 4.48 13.83 6.67
CA ALA A 159 3.85 14.54 7.78
C ALA A 159 2.45 13.99 8.10
N ARG A 160 1.64 13.71 7.07
CA ARG A 160 0.28 13.15 7.21
C ARG A 160 0.30 11.73 7.76
N VAL A 161 1.19 10.87 7.25
CA VAL A 161 1.37 9.50 7.79
C VAL A 161 1.81 9.54 9.25
N ARG A 162 2.75 10.42 9.60
CA ARG A 162 3.21 10.56 11.00
C ARG A 162 2.09 10.96 11.94
N ARG A 163 1.29 11.95 11.53
CA ARG A 163 0.15 12.43 12.31
C ARG A 163 -0.88 11.32 12.48
N LEU A 164 -1.26 10.66 11.39
CA LEU A 164 -2.22 9.56 11.44
C LEU A 164 -1.73 8.43 12.33
N LYS A 165 -0.46 8.02 12.22
CA LYS A 165 0.14 7.01 13.10
C LYS A 165 0.07 7.45 14.57
N SER A 166 0.28 8.73 14.87
CA SER A 166 0.12 9.25 16.24
C SER A 166 -1.33 9.16 16.74
N ASP A 167 -2.31 9.35 15.86
CA ASP A 167 -3.73 9.35 16.23
C ASP A 167 -4.28 7.92 16.41
N VAL A 168 -3.82 6.96 15.60
CA VAL A 168 -4.36 5.58 15.55
C VAL A 168 -3.44 4.53 16.17
N GLY A 169 -2.21 4.91 16.55
CA GLY A 169 -1.20 4.01 17.10
C GLY A 169 -0.34 3.34 16.02
N GLU A 170 -0.68 2.12 15.63
CA GLU A 170 0.05 1.40 14.58
C GLU A 170 -0.68 1.46 13.25
N LEU A 171 0.07 1.64 12.16
CA LEU A 171 -0.44 1.51 10.80
C LEU A 171 -0.10 0.11 10.27
N GLY A 172 -1.07 -0.52 9.61
CA GLY A 172 -0.86 -1.78 8.89
C GLY A 172 -0.35 -1.57 7.46
N LEU A 173 -0.76 -0.50 6.79
CA LEU A 173 -0.37 -0.25 5.40
C LEU A 173 -0.47 1.23 5.05
N VAL A 174 0.46 1.70 4.22
CA VAL A 174 0.32 2.96 3.48
C VAL A 174 0.26 2.63 1.98
N LEU A 175 -0.80 3.07 1.30
CA LEU A 175 -1.00 2.90 -0.14
C LEU A 175 -0.93 4.25 -0.84
N VAL A 176 -0.15 4.34 -1.92
CA VAL A 176 0.01 5.55 -2.75
C VAL A 176 -0.36 5.24 -4.20
N ASP A 177 -1.43 5.86 -4.70
CA ASP A 177 -1.95 5.69 -6.06
C ASP A 177 -1.94 7.03 -6.82
N TYR A 178 -0.97 7.34 -7.69
CA TYR A 178 0.24 6.59 -8.08
C TYR A 178 1.45 7.55 -8.12
N LEU A 179 2.66 6.98 -8.09
CA LEU A 179 3.91 7.73 -7.85
C LEU A 179 4.13 8.95 -8.74
N GLN A 180 3.85 8.80 -10.03
CA GLN A 180 4.15 9.83 -11.03
C GLN A 180 3.29 11.10 -10.90
N LEU A 181 2.30 11.14 -10.00
CA LEU A 181 1.51 12.33 -9.70
C LEU A 181 2.02 13.10 -8.47
N MET A 182 3.01 12.57 -7.74
CA MET A 182 3.63 13.30 -6.65
C MET A 182 4.52 14.42 -7.17
N GLN A 183 4.54 15.54 -6.44
CA GLN A 183 5.34 16.71 -6.80
C GLN A 183 6.65 16.77 -6.00
N LEU A 184 7.69 17.34 -6.63
CA LEU A 184 8.90 17.77 -5.96
C LEU A 184 8.92 19.31 -5.87
N PRO A 185 9.34 19.89 -4.73
CA PRO A 185 9.29 21.34 -4.52
C PRO A 185 10.03 22.20 -5.58
N ASP A 186 11.02 21.65 -6.30
CA ASP A 186 11.94 22.43 -7.16
C ASP A 186 12.14 21.86 -8.59
N SER A 187 11.27 20.97 -9.08
CA SER A 187 11.51 20.20 -10.32
C SER A 187 11.20 20.94 -11.63
N LYS A 188 11.78 22.11 -11.87
CA LYS A 188 11.53 22.86 -13.13
C LYS A 188 12.20 22.26 -14.38
N ASN A 189 13.15 21.32 -14.26
CA ASN A 189 13.88 20.78 -15.42
C ASN A 189 14.37 19.32 -15.28
N ASP A 190 13.87 18.55 -14.31
CA ASP A 190 14.41 17.21 -14.09
C ASP A 190 13.85 16.14 -15.03
N ASN A 191 14.74 15.24 -15.43
CA ASN A 191 14.39 14.01 -16.12
C ASN A 191 13.34 13.26 -15.27
N ARG A 192 12.17 12.98 -15.86
CA ARG A 192 11.08 12.24 -15.20
C ARG A 192 11.57 10.94 -14.56
N ALA A 193 12.63 10.37 -15.12
CA ALA A 193 13.25 9.19 -14.56
C ALA A 193 13.88 9.41 -13.19
N ALA A 194 14.63 10.51 -13.02
CA ALA A 194 15.25 10.89 -11.77
C ALA A 194 14.20 11.21 -10.69
N LEU A 195 13.10 11.87 -11.09
CA LEU A 195 12.00 12.23 -10.20
C LEU A 195 11.35 11.01 -9.53
N VAL A 196 11.04 9.96 -10.30
CA VAL A 196 10.45 8.73 -9.73
C VAL A 196 11.47 7.98 -8.87
N GLY A 197 12.76 8.03 -9.21
CA GLY A 197 13.83 7.51 -8.35
C GLY A 197 13.90 8.22 -6.99
N GLU A 198 13.79 9.56 -6.97
CA GLU A 198 13.76 10.36 -5.75
C GLU A 198 12.53 10.07 -4.88
N ILE A 199 11.35 10.04 -5.48
CA ILE A 199 10.11 9.72 -4.76
C ILE A 199 10.19 8.30 -4.19
N SER A 200 10.69 7.33 -4.96
CA SER A 200 10.85 5.95 -4.50
C SER A 200 11.81 5.87 -3.30
N ARG A 201 12.92 6.61 -3.31
CA ARG A 201 13.83 6.72 -2.16
C ARG A 201 13.13 7.33 -0.95
N ALA A 202 12.40 8.42 -1.14
CA ALA A 202 11.68 9.09 -0.06
C ALA A 202 10.61 8.17 0.58
N LEU A 203 9.89 7.40 -0.23
CA LEU A 203 8.91 6.43 0.27
C LEU A 203 9.56 5.23 0.97
N LYS A 204 10.73 4.75 0.51
CA LYS A 204 11.46 3.71 1.24
C LYS A 204 11.96 4.21 2.60
N LEU A 205 12.41 5.47 2.68
CA LEU A 205 12.79 6.08 3.94
C LEU A 205 11.59 6.22 4.88
N LEU A 206 10.44 6.65 4.35
CA LEU A 206 9.20 6.70 5.11
C LEU A 206 8.82 5.32 5.65
N ALA A 207 8.82 4.29 4.80
CA ALA A 207 8.49 2.92 5.18
C ALA A 207 9.33 2.48 6.39
N LYS A 208 10.66 2.68 6.28
CA LYS A 208 11.62 2.35 7.35
C LYS A 208 11.38 3.16 8.63
N GLU A 209 11.22 4.48 8.51
CA GLU A 209 11.03 5.35 9.68
C GLU A 209 9.73 5.04 10.42
N MET A 210 8.68 4.74 9.67
CA MET A 210 7.35 4.47 10.20
C MET A 210 7.14 2.99 10.51
N GLU A 211 8.11 2.12 10.22
CA GLU A 211 8.01 0.66 10.42
C GLU A 211 6.69 0.09 9.86
N VAL A 212 6.31 0.54 8.67
CA VAL A 212 5.05 0.17 8.00
C VAL A 212 5.35 -0.24 6.56
N PRO A 213 4.69 -1.27 5.99
CA PRO A 213 4.78 -1.52 4.57
C PRO A 213 4.14 -0.35 3.79
N VAL A 214 4.82 0.08 2.73
CA VAL A 214 4.34 1.09 1.80
C VAL A 214 4.14 0.43 0.44
N ILE A 215 2.91 0.41 -0.07
CA ILE A 215 2.60 0.03 -1.45
C ILE A 215 2.49 1.30 -2.29
N ALA A 216 3.23 1.33 -3.39
CA ALA A 216 3.17 2.42 -4.35
C ALA A 216 2.80 1.89 -5.74
N LEU A 217 1.80 2.50 -6.36
CA LEU A 217 1.42 2.16 -7.72
C LEU A 217 2.30 2.93 -8.71
N SER A 218 2.70 2.24 -9.78
CA SER A 218 3.50 2.84 -10.84
C SER A 218 2.91 2.51 -12.21
N GLN A 219 2.88 3.51 -13.09
CA GLN A 219 2.50 3.29 -14.47
C GLN A 219 3.73 2.95 -15.32
N LEU A 220 3.63 1.88 -16.11
CA LEU A 220 4.69 1.48 -17.04
C LEU A 220 4.68 2.30 -18.33
N SER A 221 5.85 2.36 -18.97
CA SER A 221 6.06 2.88 -20.32
C SER A 221 5.15 2.19 -21.34
N ARG A 222 4.70 2.94 -22.36
CA ARG A 222 3.91 2.39 -23.49
C ARG A 222 4.70 1.39 -24.33
N GLN A 223 6.03 1.40 -24.24
CA GLN A 223 6.91 0.53 -25.03
C GLN A 223 6.67 -0.98 -24.81
N VAL A 224 6.15 -1.37 -23.64
CA VAL A 224 5.73 -2.78 -23.38
C VAL A 224 4.70 -3.28 -24.40
N GLU A 225 3.86 -2.40 -24.95
CA GLU A 225 2.81 -2.75 -25.91
C GLU A 225 3.37 -3.03 -27.31
N ASN A 226 4.56 -2.50 -27.61
CA ASN A 226 5.24 -2.62 -28.91
C ASN A 226 6.09 -3.90 -29.02
N ARG A 227 6.34 -4.60 -27.91
CA ARG A 227 7.10 -5.85 -27.91
C ARG A 227 6.20 -7.03 -28.31
N PRO A 228 6.74 -8.05 -29.01
CA PRO A 228 6.00 -9.29 -29.28
C PRO A 228 5.51 -9.96 -27.99
N ASN A 229 6.36 -9.98 -26.95
CA ASN A 229 5.97 -10.37 -25.60
C ASN A 229 5.66 -9.12 -24.76
N LYS A 230 4.37 -8.96 -24.44
CA LYS A 230 3.83 -7.81 -23.69
C LYS A 230 3.91 -7.99 -22.16
N ARG A 231 4.61 -9.02 -21.67
CA ARG A 231 4.87 -9.18 -20.24
C ARG A 231 5.85 -8.08 -19.76
N PRO A 232 5.51 -7.34 -18.70
CA PRO A 232 6.41 -6.37 -18.10
C PRO A 232 7.74 -6.97 -17.67
N ILE A 233 8.79 -6.16 -17.77
CA ILE A 233 10.16 -6.43 -17.31
C ILE A 233 10.67 -5.22 -16.52
N MET A 234 11.75 -5.40 -15.74
CA MET A 234 12.28 -4.35 -14.86
C MET A 234 12.67 -3.05 -15.60
N SER A 235 13.11 -3.14 -16.85
CA SER A 235 13.44 -1.95 -17.65
C SER A 235 12.22 -1.07 -17.94
N ASP A 236 11.00 -1.62 -17.99
CA ASP A 236 9.78 -0.83 -18.22
C ASP A 236 9.49 0.13 -17.05
N ILE A 237 9.92 -0.24 -15.84
CA ILE A 237 9.83 0.61 -14.64
C ILE A 237 10.95 1.66 -14.69
N ARG A 238 12.17 1.28 -15.10
CA ARG A 238 13.32 2.19 -15.19
C ARG A 238 13.14 3.32 -16.20
N GLU A 239 12.55 3.02 -17.36
CA GLU A 239 12.18 4.05 -18.35
C GLU A 239 11.02 4.94 -17.88
N SER A 240 10.24 4.46 -16.90
CA SER A 240 9.22 5.24 -16.21
C SER A 240 9.79 6.02 -15.02
N GLY A 241 10.96 5.59 -14.52
CA GLY A 241 11.90 6.37 -13.74
C GLY A 241 12.56 5.71 -12.54
N ALA A 242 13.70 5.04 -12.75
CA ALA A 242 14.56 4.55 -11.67
C ALA A 242 16.00 5.02 -11.83
#